data_AF-A0A7X3YAJ0-F1
#
_entry.id   AF-A0A7X3YAJ0-F1
#
_cell.length_a   1.000
_cell.length_b   1.000
_cell.length_c   1.000
_cell.angle_alpha   90.00
_cell.angle_beta   90.00
_cell.angle_gamma   90.00
#
_symmetry.space_group_name_H-M   'P 1'
#
loop_
_entity.id
_entity.type
_entity.pdbx_description
1 polymer ?
#
loop_
_entity_poly.entity_id
_entity_poly.type
_entity_poly.pdbx_seq_one_letter_code
_entity_poly.pdbx_strand_id
1 'polypeptide(L)'
;MTNRLSRPHHRPSFDAAAEVAHLKADTRARRRLRRTSSRLDRHTHELLALYDAGATVAELQRWLAARRVRVHQTTVGRWLRRRGCH
;
A
#
# COMPACT_ATOMS: atom_id res chain seq x y z
N MET A 1 24.35 -60.38 -17.98
CA MET A 1 23.56 -59.66 -16.95
C MET A 1 24.29 -58.40 -16.55
N THR A 2 23.77 -57.21 -16.89
CA THR A 2 23.83 -55.94 -16.12
C THR A 2 23.19 -54.81 -16.95
N ASN A 3 21.85 -54.68 -16.91
CA ASN A 3 21.22 -53.45 -17.39
C ASN A 3 21.24 -52.43 -16.24
N ARG A 4 22.22 -51.52 -16.26
CA ARG A 4 22.37 -50.46 -15.25
C ARG A 4 21.39 -49.32 -15.58
N LEU A 5 20.20 -49.44 -15.00
CA LEU A 5 19.29 -48.36 -14.56
C LEU A 5 19.48 -46.99 -15.24
N SER A 6 18.67 -46.72 -16.25
CA SER A 6 18.31 -45.34 -16.65
C SER A 6 17.62 -44.65 -15.47
N ARG A 7 18.31 -43.73 -14.80
CA ARG A 7 17.68 -42.84 -13.82
C ARG A 7 16.87 -41.79 -14.59
N PRO A 8 15.53 -41.70 -14.43
CA PRO A 8 14.82 -40.55 -14.92
C PRO A 8 15.18 -39.36 -14.03
N HIS A 9 15.83 -38.35 -14.61
CA HIS A 9 15.93 -37.04 -13.98
C HIS A 9 14.53 -36.42 -14.01
N HIS A 10 13.70 -36.74 -13.01
CA HIS A 10 12.47 -35.99 -12.74
C HIS A 10 12.90 -34.60 -12.26
N ARG A 11 13.01 -33.66 -13.20
CA ARG A 11 12.98 -32.24 -12.88
C ARG A 11 11.54 -31.97 -12.42
N PRO A 12 11.30 -31.51 -11.19
CA PRO A 12 9.94 -31.18 -10.77
C PRO A 12 9.37 -30.20 -11.78
N SER A 13 8.25 -30.57 -12.40
CA SER A 13 7.53 -29.68 -13.31
C SER A 13 7.18 -28.42 -12.55
N PHE A 14 7.70 -27.29 -13.01
CA PHE A 14 7.35 -25.99 -12.47
C PHE A 14 5.90 -25.68 -12.86
N ASP A 15 5.00 -25.72 -11.89
CA ASP A 15 3.60 -25.36 -12.10
C ASP A 15 3.43 -23.84 -11.98
N ALA A 16 3.42 -23.18 -13.14
CA ALA A 16 3.22 -21.75 -13.23
C ALA A 16 1.86 -21.28 -12.66
N ALA A 17 0.82 -22.13 -12.70
CA ALA A 17 -0.50 -21.76 -12.20
C ALA A 17 -0.52 -21.72 -10.66
N ALA A 18 0.15 -22.67 -10.02
CA ALA A 18 0.36 -22.68 -8.57
C ALA A 18 1.14 -21.43 -8.12
N GLU A 19 2.23 -21.09 -8.82
CA GLU A 19 3.05 -19.91 -8.48
C GLU A 19 2.25 -18.60 -8.62
N VAL A 20 1.45 -18.46 -9.68
CA VAL A 20 0.59 -17.28 -9.85
C VAL A 20 -0.48 -17.18 -8.76
N ALA A 21 -1.04 -18.30 -8.30
CA ALA A 21 -1.99 -18.32 -7.19
C ALA A 21 -1.33 -17.86 -5.88
N HIS A 22 -0.11 -18.35 -5.60
CA HIS A 22 0.70 -17.90 -4.47
C HIS A 22 1.00 -16.39 -4.54
N LEU A 23 1.45 -15.89 -5.69
CA LEU A 23 1.73 -14.45 -5.89
C LEU A 23 0.49 -13.57 -5.70
N LYS A 24 -0.69 -14.03 -6.13
CA LYS A 24 -1.96 -13.31 -5.92
C LYS A 24 -2.36 -13.29 -4.44
N ALA A 25 -2.21 -14.41 -3.73
CA ALA A 25 -2.47 -14.50 -2.30
C ALA A 25 -1.54 -13.57 -1.50
N ASP A 26 -0.24 -13.58 -1.83
CA ASP A 26 0.77 -12.70 -1.24
C ASP A 26 0.47 -11.22 -1.51
N THR A 27 0.08 -10.89 -2.74
CA THR A 27 -0.29 -9.52 -3.11
C THR A 27 -1.51 -9.04 -2.30
N ARG A 28 -2.50 -9.92 -2.07
CA ARG A 28 -3.68 -9.61 -1.25
C ARG A 28 -3.31 -9.43 0.23
N ALA A 29 -2.45 -10.30 0.77
CA ALA A 29 -1.96 -10.18 2.15
C ALA A 29 -1.17 -8.89 2.37
N ARG A 30 -0.24 -8.55 1.45
CA ARG A 30 0.52 -7.29 1.46
C ARG A 30 -0.39 -6.06 1.35
N ARG A 31 -1.46 -6.12 0.55
CA ARG A 31 -2.46 -5.04 0.46
C ARG A 31 -3.19 -4.82 1.79
N ARG A 32 -3.52 -5.90 2.53
CA ARG A 32 -4.18 -5.82 3.84
C ARG A 32 -3.24 -5.24 4.91
N LEU A 33 -1.97 -5.62 4.92
CA LEU A 33 -0.97 -5.12 5.87
C LEU A 33 -0.67 -3.62 5.68
N ARG A 34 -0.70 -3.13 4.44
CA ARG A 34 -0.52 -1.70 4.11
C ARG A 34 -1.70 -0.80 4.53
N ARG A 35 -2.78 -1.33 5.11
CA ARG A 35 -3.81 -0.53 5.80
C ARG A 35 -3.34 -0.08 7.18
N THR A 36 -2.09 0.34 7.31
CA THR A 36 -1.67 1.11 8.48
C THR A 36 -2.44 2.42 8.42
N SER A 37 -3.14 2.77 9.51
CA SER A 37 -3.74 4.10 9.69
C SER A 37 -2.71 5.14 9.26
N SER A 38 -3.03 5.92 8.22
CA SER A 38 -2.13 6.95 7.74
C SER A 38 -1.81 7.88 8.91
N ARG A 39 -0.58 8.40 9.01
CA ARG A 39 -0.25 9.41 10.04
C ARG A 39 -1.15 10.64 9.93
N LEU A 40 -1.74 10.86 8.75
CA LEU A 40 -2.78 11.83 8.45
C LEU A 40 -4.11 11.50 9.14
N ASP A 41 -4.43 10.22 9.33
CA ASP A 41 -5.69 9.79 9.94
C ASP A 41 -5.77 10.21 11.42
N ARG A 42 -4.62 10.36 12.09
CA ARG A 42 -4.54 10.91 13.44
C ARG A 42 -4.98 12.38 13.51
N HIS A 43 -4.81 13.13 12.44
CA HIS A 43 -5.17 14.56 12.34
C HIS A 43 -6.38 14.78 11.44
N THR A 44 -7.22 13.74 11.26
CA THR A 44 -8.36 13.82 10.34
C THR A 44 -9.25 14.99 10.67
N HIS A 45 -9.63 15.12 11.94
CA HIS A 45 -10.60 16.09 12.40
C HIS A 45 -10.09 17.51 12.18
N GLU A 46 -8.83 17.77 12.53
CA GLU A 46 -8.21 19.07 12.36
C GLU A 46 -7.97 19.41 10.88
N LEU A 47 -7.58 18.43 10.05
CA LEU A 47 -7.40 18.65 8.62
C LEU A 47 -8.72 19.00 7.93
N LEU A 48 -9.81 18.33 8.28
CA LEU A 48 -11.14 18.64 7.75
C LEU A 48 -11.61 20.01 8.23
N ALA A 49 -11.46 20.33 9.52
CA ALA A 49 -11.84 21.63 10.06
C ALA A 49 -11.08 22.79 9.39
N LEU A 50 -9.77 22.61 9.12
CA LEU A 50 -8.97 23.61 8.39
C LEU A 50 -9.41 23.73 6.93
N TYR A 51 -9.70 22.60 6.28
CA TYR A 51 -10.16 22.59 4.89
C TYR A 51 -11.54 23.25 4.74
N ASP A 52 -12.47 22.97 5.65
CA ASP A 52 -13.80 23.59 5.71
C ASP A 52 -13.70 25.10 6.00
N ALA A 53 -12.68 25.54 6.73
CA ALA A 53 -12.35 26.96 6.93
C ALA A 53 -11.71 27.61 5.68
N GLY A 54 -11.51 26.87 4.59
CA GLY A 54 -10.96 27.36 3.33
C GLY A 54 -9.44 27.23 3.18
N ALA A 55 -8.77 26.49 4.07
CA ALA A 55 -7.33 26.28 3.96
C ALA A 55 -6.96 25.47 2.71
N THR A 56 -5.91 25.91 2.01
CA THR A 56 -5.37 25.22 0.85
C THR A 56 -4.56 23.99 1.24
N VAL A 57 -4.37 23.07 0.29
CA VAL A 57 -3.57 21.85 0.48
C VAL A 57 -2.13 22.15 0.92
N ALA A 58 -1.55 23.26 0.46
CA ALA A 58 -0.21 23.71 0.85
C ALA A 58 -0.15 24.18 2.31
N GLU A 59 -1.20 24.86 2.79
CA GLU A 59 -1.31 25.29 4.19
C GLU A 59 -1.53 24.11 5.13
N LEU A 60 -2.36 23.13 4.73
CA LEU A 60 -2.53 21.87 5.45
C LEU A 60 -1.18 21.13 5.56
N GLN A 61 -0.38 21.11 4.49
CA GLN A 61 0.95 20.52 4.51
C GLN A 61 1.91 21.26 5.46
N ARG A 62 1.88 22.59 5.48
CA ARG A 62 2.65 23.41 6.43
C ARG A 62 2.24 23.17 7.89
N TRP A 63 0.95 23.05 8.15
CA TRP A 63 0.39 22.75 9.46
C TRP A 63 0.79 21.35 9.96
N LEU A 64 0.88 20.37 9.06
CA LEU A 64 1.38 19.01 9.35
C LEU A 64 2.90 19.02 9.61
N ALA A 65 3.66 19.81 8.85
CA ALA A 65 5.10 19.94 9.04
C ALA A 65 5.43 20.48 10.45
N ALA A 66 4.65 21.45 10.95
CA ALA A 66 4.77 21.96 12.31
C ALA A 66 4.56 20.88 13.39
N ARG A 67 3.76 19.84 13.10
CA ARG A 67 3.49 18.69 13.98
C ARG A 67 4.46 17.53 13.80
N ARG A 68 5.60 17.77 13.14
CA ARG A 68 6.59 16.74 12.77
C ARG A 68 6.07 15.67 11.80
N VAL A 69 4.95 15.92 11.13
CA VAL A 69 4.39 15.05 10.10
C VAL A 69 4.80 15.58 8.73
N ARG A 70 5.96 15.14 8.23
CA ARG A 70 6.44 15.53 6.89
C ARG A 70 5.74 14.68 5.84
N VAL A 71 4.82 15.29 5.10
CA VAL A 71 4.14 14.69 3.95
C VAL A 71 4.19 15.64 2.77
N HIS A 72 4.18 15.07 1.56
CA HIS A 72 4.12 15.86 0.35
C HIS A 72 2.68 16.36 0.11
N GLN A 73 2.53 17.53 -0.51
CA GLN A 73 1.23 18.10 -0.87
C GLN A 73 0.35 17.15 -1.70
N THR A 74 0.95 16.34 -2.58
CA THR A 74 0.19 15.31 -3.35
C THR A 74 -0.36 14.20 -2.47
N THR A 75 0.28 13.92 -1.34
CA THR A 75 -0.21 12.93 -0.36
C THR A 75 -1.44 13.49 0.36
N VAL A 76 -1.42 14.77 0.73
CA VAL A 76 -2.56 15.46 1.34
C VAL A 76 -3.73 15.55 0.36
N GLY A 77 -3.48 15.97 -0.89
CA GLY A 77 -4.52 16.00 -1.93
C GLY A 77 -5.12 14.62 -2.22
N ARG A 78 -4.29 13.57 -2.33
CA ARG A 78 -4.80 12.19 -2.50
C ARG A 78 -5.59 11.70 -1.28
N TRP A 79 -5.21 12.14 -0.09
CA TRP A 79 -5.91 11.79 1.15
C TRP A 79 -7.29 12.48 1.21
N LEU A 80 -7.37 13.76 0.86
CA LEU A 80 -8.64 14.50 0.76
C LEU A 80 -9.59 13.84 -0.26
N ARG A 81 -9.10 13.56 -1.48
CA ARG A 81 -9.89 12.86 -2.52
C ARG A 81 -10.39 11.47 -2.10
N ARG A 82 -9.66 10.79 -1.22
CA ARG A 82 -10.08 9.47 -0.71
C ARG A 82 -11.17 9.58 0.35
N ARG A 83 -11.25 10.70 1.08
CA ARG A 83 -12.20 10.91 2.17
C ARG A 83 -13.53 11.55 1.75
N GLY A 84 -13.66 11.97 0.49
CA GLY A 84 -14.96 12.34 -0.10
C GLY A 84 -15.15 13.83 -0.34
N CYS A 85 -14.13 14.66 -0.19
CA CYS A 85 -14.22 16.06 -0.61
C CYS A 85 -13.83 16.14 -2.10
N HIS A 86 -14.86 16.28 -2.94
CA HIS A 86 -14.77 16.48 -4.39
C HIS A 86 -14.70 17.98 -4.70
#